data_AF-A0A950ETQ5-F1
#
_entry.id   AF-A0A950ETQ5-F1
#
_cell.length_a   1.000
_cell.length_b   1.000
_cell.length_c   1.000
_cell.angle_alpha   90.00
_cell.angle_beta   90.00
_cell.angle_gamma   90.00
#
_symmetry.space_group_name_H-M   'P 1'
#
loop_
_entity.id
_entity.type
_entity.pdbx_description
1 polymer ?
#
loop_
_entity_poly.entity_id
_entity_poly.type
_entity_poly.pdbx_seq_one_letter_code
_entity_poly.pdbx_strand_id
1 'polypeptide(L)'
;MPTSIGFYRNSVEKRWRHLNFFQYRCELVAAVPRLRCPEHGVHLVAVPWASEGSGFTLLFEAFVMLLAKQMPVAAISELVDEEDTRL
;
A
#
# COMPACT_ATOMS: atom_id res chain seq x y z
N MET A 1 28.42 9.13 7.54
CA MET A 1 28.20 10.58 7.32
C MET A 1 26.72 10.84 7.51
N PRO A 2 26.26 11.75 8.39
CA PRO A 2 24.83 11.96 8.57
C PRO A 2 24.34 12.86 7.43
N THR A 3 23.87 12.26 6.34
CA THR A 3 23.15 13.00 5.29
C THR A 3 21.86 13.48 5.92
N SER A 4 21.76 14.77 6.21
CA SER A 4 20.57 15.39 6.79
C SER A 4 19.39 15.17 5.84
N ILE A 5 18.57 14.16 6.14
CA ILE A 5 17.28 13.94 5.48
C ILE A 5 16.43 15.18 5.74
N GLY A 6 16.20 15.95 4.68
CA GLY A 6 15.30 17.10 4.72
C GLY A 6 13.87 16.64 4.48
N PHE A 7 12.95 17.01 5.37
CA PHE A 7 11.52 16.85 5.12
C PHE A 7 11.10 17.78 3.98
N TYR A 8 10.56 17.21 2.90
CA TYR A 8 10.03 17.97 1.79
C TYR A 8 8.61 18.45 2.14
N ARG A 9 8.31 19.73 1.92
CA ARG A 9 7.08 20.38 2.43
C ARG A 9 5.77 19.84 1.84
N ASN A 10 5.82 19.07 0.75
CA ASN A 10 4.64 18.52 0.10
C ASN A 10 4.47 17.03 0.43
N SER A 11 3.41 16.70 1.18
CA SER A 11 2.93 15.33 1.35
C SER A 11 2.13 14.89 0.12
N VAL A 12 2.08 13.58 -0.12
CA VAL A 12 1.27 12.97 -1.19
C VAL A 12 0.16 12.19 -0.53
N GLU A 13 -1.09 12.47 -0.89
CA GLU A 13 -2.21 11.63 -0.48
C GLU A 13 -2.09 10.28 -1.19
N LYS A 14 -2.01 9.21 -0.41
CA LYS A 14 -2.04 7.84 -0.89
C LYS A 14 -3.26 7.12 -0.34
N ARG A 15 -3.74 6.17 -1.16
CA ARG A 15 -4.89 5.33 -0.87
C ARG A 15 -4.46 3.87 -1.00
N TRP A 16 -4.76 3.09 0.03
CA TRP A 16 -4.52 1.65 0.03
C TRP A 16 -5.83 0.91 0.21
N ARG A 17 -6.02 -0.13 -0.58
CA ARG A 17 -7.10 -1.09 -0.37
C ARG A 17 -6.79 -1.94 0.87
N HIS A 18 -7.69 -1.89 1.85
CA HIS A 18 -7.63 -2.72 3.06
C HIS A 18 -8.62 -3.88 3.00
N LEU A 19 -8.70 -4.74 4.02
CA LEU A 19 -9.76 -5.73 4.11
C LEU A 19 -11.14 -5.08 4.27
N ASN A 20 -12.18 -5.79 3.83
CA ASN A 20 -13.55 -5.34 4.05
C ASN A 20 -13.84 -5.28 5.55
N PHE A 21 -14.44 -4.17 5.97
CA PHE A 21 -14.91 -4.00 7.34
C PHE A 21 -16.42 -4.18 7.34
N PHE A 22 -16.92 -5.19 8.04
CA PHE A 22 -18.35 -5.56 8.02
C PHE A 22 -18.92 -5.75 6.60
N GLN A 23 -18.15 -6.40 5.71
CA GLN A 23 -18.50 -6.59 4.29
C GLN A 23 -18.55 -5.31 3.45
N TYR A 24 -18.18 -4.15 4.00
CA TYR A 24 -18.02 -2.91 3.25
C TYR A 24 -16.58 -2.76 2.75
N ARG A 25 -16.43 -2.30 1.51
CA ARG A 25 -15.14 -1.94 0.91
C ARG A 25 -14.47 -0.85 1.78
N CYS A 26 -13.23 -1.09 2.16
CA CYS A 26 -12.47 -0.19 3.03
C CYS A 26 -11.16 0.23 2.35
N GLU A 27 -10.92 1.54 2.38
CA GLU A 27 -9.68 2.15 1.92
C GLU A 27 -9.03 2.92 3.05
N LEU A 28 -7.73 2.75 3.21
CA LEU A 28 -6.92 3.58 4.08
C LEU A 28 -6.42 4.77 3.27
N VAL A 29 -6.69 5.99 3.73
CA VAL A 29 -6.22 7.22 3.09
C VAL A 29 -5.30 7.95 4.06
N ALA A 30 -4.07 8.24 3.63
CA ALA A 30 -3.13 9.01 4.44
C ALA A 30 -2.22 9.89 3.58
N ALA A 31 -1.89 11.07 4.11
CA ALA A 31 -0.89 11.94 3.53
C ALA A 31 0.51 11.47 3.93
N VAL A 32 1.28 10.95 2.98
CA VAL A 32 2.63 10.43 3.20
C VAL A 32 3.66 11.53 2.93
N PRO A 33 4.55 11.85 3.89
CA PRO A 33 5.60 12.82 3.67
C PRO A 33 6.62 12.32 2.65
N ARG A 34 7.22 13.27 1.91
CA ARG A 34 8.35 13.00 1.01
C ARG A 34 9.66 13.35 1.72
N LEU A 35 10.65 12.47 1.61
CA LEU A 35 12.02 12.67 2.07
C LEU A 35 12.89 12.99 0.87
N ARG A 36 13.72 14.04 0.99
CA ARG A 36 14.76 14.32 0.00
C ARG A 36 16.10 13.79 0.50
N CYS A 37 16.60 12.75 -0.15
CA CYS A 37 17.97 12.28 0.01
C CYS A 37 18.86 12.98 -1.05
N PRO A 38 19.98 13.61 -0.66
CA PRO A 38 20.89 14.22 -1.62
C PRO A 38 21.47 13.25 -2.66
N GLU A 39 21.63 11.97 -2.31
CA GLU A 39 22.22 10.94 -3.18
C GLU A 39 21.18 10.18 -4.00
N HIS A 40 20.01 9.88 -3.41
CA HIS A 40 19.01 8.99 -4.02
C HIS A 40 17.79 9.71 -4.60
N GLY A 41 17.62 11.02 -4.34
CA GLY A 41 16.49 11.80 -4.82
C GLY A 41 15.33 11.88 -3.83
N VAL A 42 14.10 11.98 -4.34
CA VAL A 42 12.90 12.18 -3.49
C VAL A 42 12.14 10.87 -3.33
N HIS A 43 12.07 10.37 -2.11
CA HIS A 43 11.35 9.14 -1.76
C HIS A 43 10.15 9.45 -0.86
N LEU A 44 9.21 8.52 -0.77
CA LEU A 44 8.15 8.58 0.23
C LEU A 44 8.62 7.90 1.52
N VAL A 45 8.15 8.38 2.67
CA VAL A 45 8.38 7.69 3.94
C VAL A 45 7.74 6.30 3.88
N ALA A 46 8.49 5.28 4.32
CA ALA A 46 7.96 3.94 4.50
C ALA A 46 6.86 3.95 5.57
N VAL A 47 5.69 3.44 5.22
CA VAL A 47 4.57 3.30 6.14
C VAL A 47 4.52 1.87 6.68
N PRO A 48 4.15 1.64 7.95
CA PRO A 48 4.23 0.31 8.54
C PRO A 48 3.16 -0.68 8.04
N TRP A 49 2.16 -0.21 7.27
CA TRP A 49 1.02 -1.00 6.82
C TRP A 49 1.01 -1.30 5.32
N ALA A 50 1.98 -0.83 4.54
CA ALA A 50 2.03 -1.06 3.09
C ALA A 50 3.48 -1.13 2.58
N SER A 51 3.71 -1.98 1.58
CA SER A 51 4.97 -2.04 0.85
C SER A 51 5.18 -0.76 0.02
N GLU A 52 6.44 -0.42 -0.27
CA GLU A 52 6.75 0.72 -1.14
C GLU A 52 6.11 0.52 -2.52
N GLY A 53 5.40 1.55 -3.01
CA GLY A 53 4.70 1.49 -4.29
C GLY A 53 3.35 0.74 -4.27
N SER A 54 3.08 -0.10 -3.27
CA SER A 54 1.85 -0.89 -3.22
C SER A 54 0.59 -0.03 -3.04
N GLY A 55 -0.47 -0.39 -3.77
CA GLY A 55 -1.84 0.11 -3.60
C GLY A 55 -2.66 -0.70 -2.59
N PHE A 56 -2.06 -1.68 -1.92
CA PHE A 56 -2.69 -2.55 -0.94
C PHE A 56 -2.01 -2.44 0.43
N THR A 57 -2.77 -2.75 1.48
CA THR A 57 -2.17 -2.92 2.80
C THR A 57 -1.49 -4.30 2.92
N LEU A 58 -0.43 -4.41 3.71
CA LEU A 58 0.27 -5.68 4.00
C LEU A 58 -0.70 -6.77 4.48
N LEU A 59 -1.71 -6.39 5.26
CA LEU A 59 -2.71 -7.34 5.73
C LEU A 59 -3.61 -7.85 4.60
N PHE A 60 -3.95 -6.98 3.64
CA PHE A 60 -4.69 -7.38 2.44
C PHE A 60 -3.87 -8.32 1.56
N GLU A 61 -2.59 -7.99 1.32
CA GLU A 61 -1.65 -8.85 0.57
C GLU A 61 -1.53 -10.23 1.25
N ALA A 62 -1.36 -10.27 2.57
CA ALA A 62 -1.30 -11.53 3.33
C ALA A 62 -2.60 -12.34 3.23
N PHE A 63 -3.76 -11.68 3.24
CA PHE A 63 -5.05 -12.35 3.08
C PHE A 63 -5.20 -12.97 1.69
N VAL A 64 -4.86 -12.24 0.63
CA VAL A 64 -4.86 -12.77 -0.75
C VAL A 64 -3.91 -13.96 -0.87
N MET A 65 -2.70 -13.87 -0.29
CA MET A 65 -1.72 -14.97 -0.30
C MET A 65 -2.22 -16.21 0.45
N LEU A 66 -3.02 -16.04 1.50
CA LEU A 66 -3.63 -17.16 2.21
C LEU A 66 -4.71 -17.83 1.35
N LEU A 67 -5.56 -17.05 0.68
CA LEU A 67 -6.59 -17.56 -0.22
C LEU A 67 -5.99 -18.25 -1.45
N ALA A 68 -4.89 -17.72 -2.00
CA ALA A 68 -4.18 -18.27 -3.16
C ALA A 68 -3.65 -19.70 -2.91
N LYS A 69 -3.47 -20.09 -1.65
CA LYS A 69 -3.10 -21.47 -1.29
C LYS A 69 -4.26 -22.45 -1.36
N GLN A 70 -5.51 -21.97 -1.35
CA GLN A 70 -6.72 -22.79 -1.19
C GLN A 70 -7.64 -22.73 -2.40
N MET A 71 -7.57 -21.67 -3.22
CA MET A 71 -8.47 -21.48 -4.36
C MET A 71 -7.77 -20.78 -5.54
N PRO A 72 -8.31 -20.94 -6.77
CA PRO A 72 -7.81 -20.24 -7.95
C PRO A 72 -7.95 -18.72 -7.82
N VAL A 73 -7.02 -17.98 -8.43
CA VAL A 73 -6.98 -16.50 -8.41
C VAL A 73 -8.29 -15.86 -8.89
N ALA A 74 -8.97 -16.47 -9.86
CA ALA A 74 -10.28 -15.99 -10.34
C ALA A 74 -11.33 -15.94 -9.21
N ALA A 75 -11.43 -17.00 -8.40
CA ALA A 75 -12.36 -17.05 -7.27
C ALA A 75 -11.99 -16.03 -6.18
N ILE A 76 -10.70 -15.73 -6.02
CA ILE A 76 -10.22 -14.71 -5.08
C ILE A 76 -10.65 -13.33 -5.56
N SER A 77 -10.44 -13.02 -6.84
CA SER A 77 -10.83 -11.74 -7.45
C SER A 77 -12.32 -11.47 -7.27
N GLU A 78 -13.16 -12.49 -7.51
CA GLU A 78 -14.61 -12.41 -7.24
C GLU A 78 -14.93 -12.18 -5.75
N LEU A 79 -14.20 -12.83 -4.84
CA LEU A 79 -14.42 -12.72 -3.39
C LEU A 79 -14.02 -11.35 -2.84
N VAL A 80 -12.89 -10.80 -3.28
CA VAL A 80 -12.35 -9.52 -2.76
C VAL A 80 -12.84 -8.30 -3.53
N ASP A 81 -13.50 -8.51 -4.67
CA ASP A 81 -13.95 -7.46 -5.60
C ASP A 81 -12.78 -6.56 -6.03
N GLU A 82 -11.66 -7.19 -6.38
CA GLU A 82 -10.45 -6.53 -6.88
C GLU A 82 -9.89 -7.25 -8.10
N GLU A 83 -9.46 -6.46 -9.07
CA GLU A 83 -8.85 -6.89 -10.32
C GLU A 83 -7.38 -6.48 -10.39
N ASP A 84 -6.63 -7.03 -11.34
CA ASP A 84 -5.19 -6.79 -11.57
C ASP A 84 -4.84 -5.32 -11.93
N THR A 85 -5.84 -4.43 -12.04
CA THR A 85 -5.68 -3.04 -12.47
C THR A 85 -4.94 -2.12 -11.48
N ARG A 86 -4.58 -2.61 -10.29
CA ARG A 86 -3.95 -1.82 -9.20
C ARG A 86 -2.54 -2.27 -8.80
N LEU A 87 -1.97 -3.27 -9.48
CA LEU A 87 -0.61 -3.77 -9.26
C LEU A 87 0.45 -2.97 -10.04
#